data_AF-D8JQ79-F1
#
_entry.id   AF-D8JQ79-F1
#
_cell.length_a   1.000
_cell.length_b   1.000
_cell.length_c   1.000
_cell.angle_alpha   90.00
_cell.angle_beta   90.00
_cell.angle_gamma   90.00
#
_symmetry.space_group_name_H-M   'P 1'
#
loop_
_entity.id
_entity.type
_entity.pdbx_description
1 polymer ?
#
loop_
_entity_poly.entity_id
_entity_poly.type
_entity_poly.pdbx_seq_one_letter_code
_entity_poly.pdbx_strand_id
1 'polypeptide(L)'
;MREPEEMGWYAVTIEDGSERVMHAAVARAPEHARRISEQEARAISEALRLERGDDPAPTAPAAEVDLSGINARLDALSEESIAHTEKLEAITSQVERVEGAVNDMTAGLTGEKME
;
A
#
# COMPACT_ATOMS: atom_id res chain seq x y z
N MET A 1 4.50 -10.08 4.37
CA MET A 1 3.43 -9.56 3.50
C MET A 1 2.31 -9.07 4.41
N ARG A 2 1.89 -7.80 4.33
CA ARG A 2 0.82 -7.26 5.19
C ARG A 2 -0.54 -7.60 4.54
N GLU A 3 -1.50 -8.06 5.33
CA GLU A 3 -2.86 -8.35 4.84
C GLU A 3 -3.54 -7.09 4.28
N PRO A 4 -4.33 -7.20 3.20
CA PRO A 4 -5.06 -6.05 2.66
C PRO A 4 -6.07 -5.53 3.69
N GLU A 5 -6.09 -4.21 3.89
CA GLU A 5 -7.03 -3.56 4.82
C GLU A 5 -8.48 -3.69 4.30
N GLU A 6 -9.44 -3.95 5.20
CA GLU A 6 -10.86 -3.94 4.84
C GLU A 6 -11.28 -2.53 4.40
N MET A 7 -11.86 -2.42 3.21
CA MET A 7 -12.32 -1.15 2.63
C MET A 7 -13.85 -1.01 2.73
N GLY A 8 -14.33 0.23 2.86
CA GLY A 8 -15.76 0.53 2.89
C GLY A 8 -16.09 1.88 2.25
N TRP A 9 -17.36 2.04 1.90
CA TRP A 9 -17.94 3.31 1.45
C TRP A 9 -18.56 4.07 2.62
N TYR A 10 -18.35 5.38 2.65
CA TYR A 10 -18.81 6.26 3.71
C TYR A 10 -19.41 7.54 3.14
N ALA A 11 -20.50 8.01 3.76
CA ALA A 11 -21.02 9.36 3.60
C ALA A 11 -20.44 10.26 4.68
N VAL A 12 -19.96 11.43 4.28
CA VAL A 12 -19.42 12.47 5.16
C VAL A 12 -20.16 13.77 4.85
N THR A 13 -20.82 14.34 5.85
CA THR A 13 -21.37 15.69 5.73
C THR A 13 -20.23 16.70 5.88
N ILE A 14 -20.03 17.52 4.85
CA ILE A 14 -18.99 18.56 4.86
C ILE A 14 -19.58 19.92 5.28
N GLU A 15 -18.74 20.95 5.40
CA GLU A 15 -19.12 22.26 5.97
C GLU A 15 -20.28 22.97 5.26
N ASP A 16 -20.47 22.72 3.96
CA ASP A 16 -21.58 23.28 3.17
C ASP A 16 -22.92 22.56 3.40
N GLY A 17 -22.96 21.53 4.26
CA GLY A 17 -24.13 20.73 4.57
C GLY A 17 -24.43 19.63 3.55
N SER A 18 -23.64 19.50 2.47
CA SER A 18 -23.78 18.42 1.50
C SER A 18 -23.15 17.12 2.00
N GLU A 19 -23.76 15.98 1.64
CA GLU A 19 -23.13 14.67 1.83
C GLU A 19 -22.14 14.39 0.69
N ARG A 20 -20.92 14.01 1.05
CA ARG A 20 -19.87 13.55 0.13
C ARG A 20 -19.56 12.08 0.37
N VAL A 21 -19.15 11.40 -0.68
CA VAL A 21 -18.81 9.98 -0.63
C VAL A 21 -17.30 9.81 -0.51
N MET A 22 -16.87 8.88 0.34
CA MET A 22 -15.47 8.51 0.53
C MET A 22 -15.32 6.99 0.53
N HIS A 23 -14.28 6.48 -0.14
CA HIS A 23 -13.87 5.07 -0.05
C HIS A 23 -12.59 5.00 0.80
N ALA A 24 -12.67 4.34 1.96
CA ALA A 24 -11.58 4.33 2.94
C ALA A 24 -11.46 2.98 3.64
N ALA A 25 -10.28 2.73 4.20
CA ALA A 25 -10.08 1.59 5.10
C ALA A 25 -10.94 1.76 6.35
N VAL A 26 -11.59 0.68 6.81
CA VAL A 26 -12.52 0.72 7.95
C VAL A 26 -11.85 1.29 9.20
N ALA A 27 -10.59 0.94 9.43
CA ALA A 27 -9.80 1.42 10.57
C ALA A 27 -9.44 2.92 10.51
N ARG A 28 -9.67 3.60 9.38
CA ARG A 28 -9.28 4.99 9.14
C ARG A 28 -10.45 5.89 8.75
N ALA A 29 -11.68 5.38 8.80
CA ALA A 29 -12.86 6.18 8.54
C ALA A 29 -13.02 7.26 9.63
N PRO A 30 -13.33 8.52 9.27
CA PRO A 30 -13.64 9.57 10.25
C PRO A 30 -14.80 9.16 11.17
N GLU A 31 -14.76 9.56 12.43
CA GLU A 31 -15.77 9.18 13.43
C GLU A 31 -17.19 9.64 13.07
N HIS A 32 -17.31 10.78 12.38
CA HIS A 32 -18.58 11.33 11.91
C HIS A 32 -19.01 10.77 10.55
N ALA A 33 -18.22 9.87 9.95
CA ALA A 33 -18.55 9.26 8.67
C ALA A 33 -19.54 8.10 8.86
N ARG A 34 -20.63 8.12 8.10
CA ARG A 34 -21.65 7.07 8.12
C ARG A 34 -21.32 6.01 7.07
N ARG A 35 -21.17 4.75 7.46
CA ARG A 35 -20.98 3.64 6.49
C ARG A 35 -22.22 3.54 5.60
N ILE A 36 -21.99 3.42 4.29
CA ILE A 36 -23.03 3.31 3.27
C ILE A 36 -22.71 2.14 2.33
N SER A 37 -23.71 1.70 1.60
CA SER A 37 -23.53 0.75 0.50
C SER A 37 -22.90 1.43 -0.73
N GLU A 38 -22.32 0.62 -1.61
CA GLU A 38 -21.83 1.11 -2.91
C GLU A 38 -22.97 1.71 -3.76
N GLN A 39 -24.18 1.16 -3.67
CA GLN A 39 -25.33 1.68 -4.41
C GLN A 39 -25.72 3.08 -3.92
N GLU A 40 -25.74 3.31 -2.60
CA GLU A 40 -25.97 4.63 -2.01
C GLU A 40 -24.85 5.60 -2.36
N ALA A 41 -23.59 5.14 -2.34
CA ALA A 41 -22.43 5.94 -2.75
C ALA A 41 -22.57 6.43 -4.21
N ARG A 42 -23.03 5.58 -5.12
CA ARG A 42 -23.32 5.98 -6.51
C ARG A 42 -24.44 7.01 -6.58
N ALA A 43 -25.54 6.78 -5.86
CA ALA A 43 -26.69 7.69 -5.85
C ALA A 43 -26.33 9.09 -5.33
N ILE A 44 -25.58 9.19 -4.23
CA ILE A 44 -25.10 10.48 -3.70
C ILE A 44 -24.19 11.18 -4.72
N SER A 45 -23.28 10.43 -5.36
CA SER A 45 -22.37 10.98 -6.37
C SER A 45 -23.11 11.48 -7.62
N GLU A 46 -24.16 10.78 -8.05
CA GLU A 46 -25.02 11.20 -9.16
C GLU A 46 -25.84 12.44 -8.82
N ALA A 47 -26.41 12.53 -7.61
CA ALA A 47 -27.15 13.69 -7.14
C ALA A 47 -26.26 14.95 -7.12
N LEU A 48 -25.03 14.83 -6.59
CA LEU A 48 -24.05 15.93 -6.58
C LEU A 48 -23.65 16.39 -7.99
N ARG A 49 -23.53 15.45 -8.93
CA ARG A 49 -23.22 15.75 -10.34
C ARG A 49 -24.36 16.57 -10.97
N LEU A 50 -25.60 16.14 -10.75
CA LEU A 50 -26.79 16.82 -11.22
C LEU A 50 -26.90 18.25 -10.63
N GLU A 51 -26.65 18.39 -9.32
CA GLU A 51 -26.70 19.69 -8.62
C GLU A 51 -25.64 20.67 -9.12
N ARG A 52 -24.44 20.19 -9.43
CA ARG A 52 -23.37 21.02 -10.02
C ARG A 52 -23.64 21.46 -11.45
N GLY A 53 -24.67 20.92 -12.11
CA GLY A 53 -24.89 21.11 -13.54
C GLY A 53 -23.79 20.46 -14.38
N ASP A 54 -23.06 19.50 -13.81
CA ASP A 54 -22.21 18.60 -14.58
C ASP A 54 -23.20 17.71 -15.38
N ASP A 55 -23.66 18.18 -16.54
CA ASP A 55 -24.31 17.32 -17.53
C ASP A 55 -23.43 16.06 -17.64
N PRO A 56 -24.00 14.83 -17.67
CA PRO A 56 -23.17 13.67 -17.93
C PRO A 56 -22.53 13.94 -19.30
N ALA A 57 -21.28 14.40 -19.28
CA ALA A 57 -20.51 14.58 -20.49
C ALA A 57 -20.70 13.28 -21.25
N PRO A 58 -21.09 13.33 -22.54
CA PRO A 58 -21.29 12.11 -23.31
C PRO A 58 -20.07 11.26 -23.01
N THR A 59 -20.29 10.05 -22.48
CA THR A 59 -19.24 9.15 -22.03
C THR A 59 -18.41 8.81 -23.25
N ALA A 60 -17.48 9.71 -23.57
CA ALA A 60 -16.38 9.44 -24.45
C ALA A 60 -15.77 8.17 -23.84
N PRO A 61 -15.59 7.11 -24.63
CA PRO A 61 -14.93 5.92 -24.11
C PRO A 61 -13.68 6.40 -23.40
N ALA A 62 -13.50 5.96 -22.15
CA ALA A 62 -12.33 6.33 -21.36
C ALA A 62 -11.12 6.16 -22.27
N ALA A 63 -10.39 7.26 -22.53
CA ALA A 63 -9.24 7.19 -23.41
C ALA A 63 -8.37 6.04 -22.94
N GLU A 64 -7.95 5.16 -23.86
CA GLU A 64 -7.04 4.07 -23.51
C GLU A 64 -5.80 4.69 -22.86
N VAL A 65 -5.73 4.59 -21.53
CA VAL A 65 -4.60 5.08 -20.77
C VAL A 65 -3.48 4.09 -21.02
N ASP A 66 -2.42 4.56 -21.69
CA ASP A 66 -1.23 3.74 -21.88
C ASP A 66 -0.52 3.55 -20.53
N LEU A 67 -0.66 2.35 -19.98
CA LEU A 67 -0.04 1.93 -18.71
C LEU A 67 1.35 1.29 -18.92
N SER A 68 1.85 1.19 -20.16
CA SER A 68 3.11 0.50 -20.46
C SER A 68 4.30 1.07 -19.68
N GLY A 69 4.39 2.39 -19.54
CA GLY A 69 5.45 3.05 -18.78
C GLY A 69 5.35 2.79 -17.27
N ILE A 70 4.15 2.60 -16.73
CA ILE A 70 3.95 2.25 -15.32
C ILE A 70 4.35 0.78 -15.10
N ASN A 71 3.93 -0.11 -15.99
CA ASN A 71 4.26 -1.53 -15.92
C ASN A 71 5.79 -1.74 -16.01
N ALA A 72 6.46 -1.07 -16.96
CA ALA A 72 7.91 -1.16 -17.09
C ALA A 72 8.66 -0.68 -15.83
N ARG A 73 8.15 0.35 -15.14
CA ARG A 73 8.70 0.81 -13.87
C ARG A 73 8.46 -0.18 -12.73
N LEU A 74 7.28 -0.81 -12.69
CA LEU A 74 6.97 -1.84 -11.70
C LEU A 74 7.87 -3.06 -11.88
N ASP A 75 8.10 -3.49 -13.12
CA ASP A 75 8.98 -4.61 -13.44
C ASP A 75 10.42 -4.30 -13.00
N ALA A 76 10.94 -3.11 -13.33
CA ALA A 76 12.29 -2.69 -12.93
C ALA A 76 12.46 -2.62 -11.40
N LEU A 77 11.47 -2.07 -10.68
CA LEU A 77 11.50 -2.02 -9.22
C LEU A 77 11.41 -3.43 -8.59
N SER A 78 10.66 -4.33 -9.22
CA SER A 78 10.57 -5.72 -8.78
C SER A 78 11.92 -6.44 -8.90
N GLU A 79 12.59 -6.30 -10.04
CA GLU A 79 13.93 -6.85 -10.26
C GLU A 79 14.96 -6.27 -9.27
N GLU A 80 14.94 -4.96 -9.04
CA GLU A 80 15.81 -4.31 -8.06
C GLU A 80 15.56 -4.84 -6.63
N SER A 81 14.29 -5.04 -6.26
CA SER A 81 13.93 -5.61 -4.96
C SER A 81 14.45 -7.03 -4.77
N ILE A 82 14.41 -7.87 -5.82
CA ILE A 82 14.97 -9.23 -5.79
C ILE A 82 16.48 -9.17 -5.60
N ALA A 83 17.18 -8.36 -6.40
CA ALA A 83 18.63 -8.21 -6.30
C ALA A 83 19.09 -7.67 -4.93
N HIS A 84 18.31 -6.78 -4.31
CA HIS A 84 18.57 -6.32 -2.95
C HIS A 84 18.38 -7.41 -1.90
N THR A 85 17.38 -8.28 -2.07
CA THR A 85 17.15 -9.42 -1.18
C THR A 85 18.33 -10.39 -1.23
N GLU A 86 18.81 -10.75 -2.42
CA GLU A 86 19.98 -11.61 -2.60
C GLU A 86 21.24 -11.01 -1.96
N LYS A 87 21.46 -9.70 -2.11
CA LYS A 87 22.57 -9.00 -1.46
C LYS A 87 22.47 -9.06 0.07
N LEU A 88 21.28 -8.88 0.63
CA LEU A 88 21.07 -8.94 2.08
C LEU A 88 21.31 -10.36 2.63
N GLU A 89 20.90 -11.40 1.91
CA GLU A 89 21.19 -12.79 2.26
C GLU A 89 22.69 -13.07 2.25
N ALA A 90 23.40 -12.60 1.22
CA ALA A 90 24.86 -12.74 1.13
C ALA A 90 25.59 -12.03 2.28
N ILE A 91 25.16 -10.81 2.64
CA ILE A 91 25.72 -10.05 3.76
C ILE A 91 25.44 -10.76 5.08
N THR A 92 24.22 -11.25 5.30
CA THR A 92 23.85 -12.00 6.50
C THR A 92 24.74 -13.23 6.67
N SER A 93 24.91 -14.03 5.61
CA SER A 93 25.81 -15.20 5.62
C SER A 93 27.29 -14.82 5.85
N GLN A 94 27.71 -13.65 5.39
CA GLN A 94 29.06 -13.15 5.67
C GLN A 94 29.23 -12.75 7.15
N VAL A 95 28.23 -12.08 7.73
CA VAL A 95 28.23 -11.69 9.14
C VAL A 95 28.29 -12.93 10.03
N GLU A 96 27.44 -13.94 9.78
CA GLU A 96 27.45 -15.20 10.55
C GLU A 96 28.82 -15.89 10.53
N ARG A 97 29.50 -15.91 9.37
CA ARG A 97 30.85 -16.47 9.25
C ARG A 97 31.89 -15.67 10.02
N VAL A 98 31.80 -14.33 9.97
CA VAL A 98 32.72 -13.45 10.70
C VAL A 98 32.50 -13.58 12.20
N GLU A 99 31.25 -13.61 12.66
CA GLU A 99 30.90 -13.80 14.07
C GLU A 99 31.41 -15.16 14.59
N GLY A 100 31.23 -16.24 13.83
CA GLY A 100 31.80 -17.55 14.16
C GLY A 100 33.33 -17.51 14.28
N ALA A 101 34.02 -16.93 13.30
CA ALA A 101 35.48 -16.81 13.32
C ALA A 101 35.99 -15.96 14.50
N VAL A 102 35.28 -14.88 14.86
CA VAL A 102 35.61 -14.04 16.01
C VAL A 102 35.40 -14.79 17.32
N ASN A 103 34.32 -15.57 17.45
CA ASN A 103 34.05 -16.39 18.63
C ASN A 103 35.13 -17.48 18.81
N ASP A 104 35.49 -18.18 17.73
CA ASP A 104 36.56 -19.19 17.74
C ASP A 104 37.91 -18.58 18.14
N MET A 105 38.26 -17.42 17.57
CA MET A 105 39.48 -16.69 17.93
C MET A 105 39.47 -16.25 19.39
N THR A 106 38.33 -15.78 19.89
CA THR A 106 38.18 -15.33 21.29
C THR A 106 38.35 -16.51 22.24
N ALA A 107 37.69 -17.64 21.99
CA ALA A 107 37.83 -18.86 22.78
C ALA A 107 39.28 -19.39 22.79
N GLY A 108 39.97 -19.32 21.64
CA GLY A 108 41.38 -19.68 21.53
C GLY A 108 42.32 -18.78 22.36
N LEU A 109 41.98 -17.49 22.53
CA LEU A 109 42.76 -16.53 23.32
C LEU A 109 42.45 -16.59 24.82
N THR A 110 41.21 -16.86 25.21
CA THR A 110 40.79 -16.94 26.62
C THR A 110 41.05 -18.31 27.25
N GLY A 111 41.32 -19.34 26.45
CA GLY A 111 41.59 -20.69 26.93
C GLY A 111 40.33 -21.45 27.38
N GLU A 112 39.14 -20.91 27.14
CA GLU A 112 37.87 -21.62 27.31
C GLU A 112 37.74 -22.67 26.19
N LYS A 113 38.26 -23.87 26.44
CA LYS A 113 37.76 -25.05 25.73
C LYS A 113 36.34 -25.29 26.20
N MET A 114 35.36 -25.05 25.34
CA MET A 114 34.00 -25.54 25.55
C MET A 114 34.06 -27.08 25.56
N GLU A 115 33.85 -27.67 26.74
CA GLU A 115 33.47 -29.09 26.92
C GLU A 115 32.05 -29.34 26.43
#